data_AF-A0A2E0F5R9-F1
#
_entry.id   AF-A0A2E0F5R9-F1
#
_cell.length_a   1.000
_cell.length_b   1.000
_cell.length_c   1.000
_cell.angle_alpha   90.00
_cell.angle_beta   90.00
_cell.angle_gamma   90.00
#
_symmetry.space_group_name_H-M   'P 1'
#
loop_
_entity.id
_entity.type
_entity.pdbx_description
1 polymer ?
#
loop_
_entity_poly.entity_id
_entity_poly.type
_entity_poly.pdbx_seq_one_letter_code
_entity_poly.pdbx_strand_id
1 'polypeptide(L)'
;MRNTLITFLALGFIFASCEFDKGFEEMNVNPNAAAQIGAGNKFAKTILDTSGGRYENWRNSFIYNSTLIQHHATLAGYWSGDKYYRVDSYATSLWDRYYPSAVKGIEDIIQQFKDEGNSGSEMGMARILRVFIYHRITDTHGDIPYSEAGKGYIDGTLKPKYDAQQDIYMDMLKELEEAVA
;
A
#
# COMPACT_ATOMS: atom_id res chain seq x y z
N MET A 1 34.39 -55.47 -11.76
CA MET A 1 33.09 -55.23 -12.42
C MET A 1 31.91 -55.44 -11.47
N ARG A 2 31.81 -56.56 -10.74
CA ARG A 2 30.72 -56.79 -9.76
C ARG A 2 30.68 -55.73 -8.64
N ASN A 3 31.82 -55.40 -8.04
CA ASN A 3 31.89 -54.39 -6.97
C ASN A 3 31.64 -52.97 -7.51
N THR A 4 32.08 -52.67 -8.73
CA THR A 4 31.82 -51.39 -9.41
C THR A 4 30.34 -51.20 -9.74
N LEU A 5 29.63 -52.25 -10.18
CA LEU A 5 28.18 -52.20 -10.37
C LEU A 5 27.41 -51.99 -9.06
N ILE A 6 27.84 -52.63 -7.97
CA ILE A 6 27.22 -52.46 -6.65
C ILE A 6 27.42 -51.03 -6.14
N THR A 7 28.58 -50.42 -6.36
CA THR A 7 28.84 -49.02 -6.01
C THR A 7 27.97 -48.05 -6.82
N PHE A 8 27.78 -48.29 -8.13
CA PHE A 8 26.88 -47.47 -8.95
C PHE A 8 25.40 -47.64 -8.56
N LEU A 9 24.97 -48.86 -8.21
CA LEU A 9 23.62 -49.13 -7.74
C LEU A 9 23.36 -48.47 -6.37
N ALA A 10 24.34 -48.49 -5.47
CA ALA A 10 24.28 -47.82 -4.16
C ALA A 10 24.25 -46.29 -4.30
N LEU A 11 25.00 -45.70 -5.24
CA LEU A 11 24.93 -44.27 -5.53
C LEU A 11 23.58 -43.86 -6.13
N GLY A 12 22.98 -44.70 -6.98
CA GLY A 12 21.65 -44.44 -7.57
C GLY A 12 20.54 -44.41 -6.53
N PHE A 13 20.63 -45.22 -5.47
CA PHE A 13 19.64 -45.23 -4.37
C PHE A 13 19.70 -43.96 -3.51
N ILE A 14 20.87 -43.30 -3.40
CA ILE A 14 21.03 -42.04 -2.64
C ILE A 14 20.30 -40.88 -3.32
N PHE A 15 20.22 -40.88 -4.66
CA PHE A 15 19.49 -39.85 -5.41
C PHE A 15 17.98 -40.12 -5.52
N ALA A 16 17.51 -41.34 -5.22
CA ALA A 16 16.09 -41.69 -5.27
C ALA A 16 15.38 -41.57 -3.90
N SER A 17 16.11 -41.49 -2.78
CA SER A 17 15.51 -41.51 -1.43
C SER A 17 15.25 -40.15 -0.82
N CYS A 18 15.58 -39.06 -1.51
CA CYS A 18 15.32 -37.71 -1.01
C CYS A 18 14.21 -37.09 -1.82
N GLU A 19 13.00 -37.11 -1.27
CA GLU A 19 11.89 -36.26 -1.69
C GLU A 19 12.22 -34.80 -1.29
N PHE A 20 13.25 -34.21 -1.90
CA PHE A 20 13.79 -32.89 -1.52
C PHE A 20 12.74 -31.76 -1.58
N ASP A 21 11.67 -31.93 -2.35
CA ASP A 21 10.62 -30.91 -2.54
C ASP A 21 9.29 -31.23 -1.81
N LYS A 22 9.12 -32.43 -1.22
CA LYS A 22 7.84 -32.75 -0.56
C LYS A 22 7.73 -32.06 0.79
N GLY A 23 6.76 -31.15 0.91
CA GLY A 23 6.43 -30.44 2.14
C GLY A 23 7.27 -29.19 2.40
N PHE A 24 8.21 -28.81 1.52
CA PHE A 24 8.96 -27.56 1.67
C PHE A 24 8.07 -26.32 1.47
N GLU A 25 7.17 -26.38 0.48
CA GLU A 25 6.17 -25.32 0.27
C GLU A 25 5.21 -25.24 1.47
N GLU A 26 4.72 -26.37 1.97
CA GLU A 26 3.78 -26.47 3.10
C GLU A 26 4.41 -25.98 4.42
N MET A 27 5.70 -26.26 4.64
CA MET A 27 6.45 -25.75 5.80
C MET A 27 6.68 -24.24 5.76
N ASN A 28 6.65 -23.63 4.56
CA ASN A 28 6.77 -22.19 4.38
C ASN A 28 5.41 -21.47 4.39
N VAL A 29 4.29 -22.20 4.52
CA VAL A 29 2.98 -21.62 4.78
C VAL A 29 2.85 -21.36 6.28
N ASN A 30 2.83 -20.09 6.67
CA ASN A 30 2.60 -19.71 8.06
C ASN A 30 1.16 -20.06 8.47
N PRO A 31 0.93 -21.04 9.36
CA PRO A 31 -0.42 -21.48 9.73
C PRO A 31 -1.20 -20.42 10.53
N ASN A 32 -0.51 -19.40 11.06
CA ASN A 32 -1.11 -18.29 11.80
C ASN A 32 -1.41 -17.07 10.91
N ALA A 33 -0.96 -17.08 9.65
CA ALA A 33 -1.26 -16.01 8.71
C ALA A 33 -2.54 -16.35 7.93
N ALA A 34 -3.50 -15.42 7.91
CA ALA A 34 -4.64 -15.56 7.01
C ALA A 34 -4.15 -15.46 5.57
N ALA A 35 -4.45 -16.46 4.74
CA ALA A 35 -4.13 -16.44 3.32
C ALA A 35 -4.82 -15.26 2.59
N GLN A 36 -6.04 -14.94 3.02
CA GLN A 36 -6.75 -13.72 2.66
C GLN A 36 -7.58 -13.24 3.85
N ILE A 37 -7.58 -11.93 4.09
CA ILE A 37 -8.37 -11.30 5.15
C ILE A 37 -9.67 -10.79 4.51
N GLY A 38 -10.81 -10.96 5.18
CA GLY A 38 -12.08 -10.44 4.67
C GLY A 38 -12.03 -8.92 4.42
N ALA A 39 -12.57 -8.49 3.27
CA ALA A 39 -12.51 -7.11 2.82
C ALA A 39 -13.04 -6.10 3.85
N GLY A 40 -14.09 -6.45 4.61
CA GLY A 40 -14.62 -5.58 5.67
C GLY A 40 -13.60 -5.24 6.78
N ASN A 41 -12.78 -6.20 7.20
CA ASN A 41 -11.73 -5.95 8.21
C ASN A 41 -10.61 -5.10 7.63
N LYS A 42 -10.21 -5.36 6.37
CA LYS A 42 -9.23 -4.53 5.65
C LYS A 42 -9.74 -3.10 5.50
N PHE A 43 -11.01 -2.94 5.15
CA PHE A 43 -11.65 -1.64 4.96
C PHE A 43 -11.69 -0.83 6.26
N ALA A 44 -12.10 -1.43 7.37
CA ALA A 44 -12.07 -0.78 8.68
C ALA A 44 -10.65 -0.33 9.09
N LYS A 45 -9.64 -1.18 8.85
CA LYS A 45 -8.23 -0.82 9.08
C LYS A 45 -7.76 0.30 8.17
N THR A 46 -8.16 0.27 6.89
CA THR A 46 -7.80 1.28 5.89
C THR A 46 -8.40 2.64 6.22
N ILE A 47 -9.64 2.69 6.73
CA ILE A 47 -10.24 3.93 7.28
C ILE A 47 -9.40 4.48 8.42
N LEU A 48 -9.00 3.62 9.38
CA LEU A 48 -8.16 4.04 10.50
C LEU A 48 -6.79 4.56 10.04
N ASP A 49 -6.17 3.90 9.06
CA ASP A 49 -4.91 4.36 8.48
C ASP A 49 -5.07 5.70 7.74
N THR A 50 -6.24 5.91 7.12
CA THR A 50 -6.57 7.14 6.41
C THR A 50 -6.90 8.29 7.38
N SER A 51 -7.43 8.05 8.58
CA SER A 51 -7.59 9.13 9.59
C SER A 51 -6.22 9.66 10.05
N GLY A 52 -5.21 8.80 9.99
CA GLY A 52 -3.82 9.12 10.26
C GLY A 52 -3.47 9.03 11.75
N GLY A 53 -2.21 8.77 12.03
CA GLY A 53 -1.62 8.73 13.34
C GLY A 53 -0.94 10.03 13.74
N ARG A 54 -0.27 9.99 14.90
CA ARG A 54 0.50 11.11 15.43
C ARG A 54 1.61 11.56 14.48
N TYR A 55 2.23 10.65 13.72
CA TYR A 55 3.48 10.93 13.01
C TYR A 55 3.31 12.00 11.92
N GLU A 56 2.35 11.80 11.04
CA GLU A 56 2.00 12.61 9.87
C GLU A 56 1.11 13.78 10.26
N ASN A 57 0.12 13.58 11.15
CA ASN A 57 -0.77 14.67 11.56
C ASN A 57 -0.02 15.73 12.38
N TRP A 58 0.92 15.32 13.23
CA TRP A 58 1.74 16.29 13.96
C TRP A 58 2.73 17.00 13.03
N ARG A 59 3.40 16.26 12.12
CA ARG A 59 4.45 16.80 11.26
C ARG A 59 3.92 17.62 10.08
N ASN A 60 3.13 17.02 9.21
CA ASN A 60 2.62 17.66 8.00
C ASN A 60 1.50 18.64 8.34
N SER A 61 0.49 18.21 9.11
CA SER A 61 -0.67 19.06 9.37
C SER A 61 -0.39 20.13 10.42
N PHE A 62 0.08 19.76 11.61
CA PHE A 62 0.13 20.69 12.75
C PHE A 62 1.35 21.62 12.73
N ILE A 63 2.58 21.11 12.78
CA ILE A 63 3.77 21.98 12.93
C ILE A 63 4.28 22.59 11.61
N TYR A 64 3.60 22.29 10.50
CA TYR A 64 3.98 22.70 9.16
C TYR A 64 2.83 23.40 8.45
N ASN A 65 1.85 22.68 7.91
CA ASN A 65 0.77 23.27 7.11
C ASN A 65 -0.08 24.27 7.90
N SER A 66 -0.42 23.98 9.16
CA SER A 66 -1.25 24.89 9.96
C SER A 66 -0.60 26.25 10.19
N THR A 67 0.74 26.28 10.27
CA THR A 67 1.50 27.53 10.38
C THR A 67 1.76 28.19 9.03
N LEU A 68 1.86 27.42 7.93
CA LEU A 68 1.93 27.97 6.57
C LEU A 68 0.66 28.77 6.22
N ILE A 69 -0.51 28.23 6.59
CA ILE A 69 -1.82 28.88 6.38
C ILE A 69 -2.22 29.82 7.53
N GLN A 70 -1.32 30.06 8.48
CA GLN A 70 -1.49 31.01 9.58
C GLN A 70 -2.64 30.72 10.56
N HIS A 71 -3.11 29.47 10.64
CA HIS A 71 -4.00 29.04 11.73
C HIS A 71 -3.29 29.04 13.08
N HIS A 72 -1.99 28.76 13.08
CA HIS A 72 -1.12 28.80 14.25
C HIS A 72 0.15 29.60 13.95
N ALA A 73 0.83 30.06 15.00
CA ALA A 73 2.15 30.68 14.93
C ALA A 73 2.95 30.34 16.19
N THR A 74 4.28 30.27 16.09
CA THR A 74 5.12 29.97 17.26
C THR A 74 6.56 30.44 17.14
N LEU A 75 7.14 30.78 18.29
CA LEU A 75 8.56 31.10 18.43
C LEU A 75 9.44 29.84 18.50
N ALA A 76 8.85 28.64 18.60
CA ALA A 76 9.59 27.39 18.62
C ALA A 76 10.30 27.15 17.28
N GLY A 77 11.64 27.02 17.31
CA GLY A 77 12.45 26.89 16.08
C GLY A 77 12.23 25.60 15.27
N TYR A 78 11.65 24.56 15.88
CA TYR A 78 11.34 23.29 15.18
C TYR A 78 9.98 23.31 14.47
N TRP A 79 9.16 24.34 14.67
CA TRP A 79 7.99 24.58 13.82
C TRP A 79 8.43 25.46 12.66
N SER A 80 8.21 24.98 11.44
CA SER A 80 8.91 25.50 10.26
C SER A 80 8.00 26.19 9.25
N GLY A 81 6.67 25.98 9.34
CA GLY A 81 5.75 26.47 8.32
C GLY A 81 5.57 28.00 8.31
N ASP A 82 5.46 28.64 9.48
CA ASP A 82 5.37 30.11 9.60
C ASP A 82 6.67 30.84 9.23
N LYS A 83 7.77 30.10 9.08
CA LYS A 83 9.10 30.60 8.67
C LYS A 83 9.44 30.22 7.24
N TYR A 84 8.56 29.49 6.56
CA TYR A 84 8.75 28.96 5.21
C TYR A 84 10.03 28.12 5.05
N TYR A 85 10.50 27.50 6.13
CA TYR A 85 11.66 26.63 6.09
C TYR A 85 11.26 25.25 5.62
N ARG A 86 11.90 24.77 4.56
CA ARG A 86 11.67 23.42 4.08
C ARG A 86 12.30 22.40 5.03
N VAL A 87 11.46 21.52 5.58
CA VAL A 87 11.90 20.35 6.35
C VAL A 87 11.33 19.10 5.70
N ASP A 88 12.18 18.34 5.00
CA ASP A 88 11.75 17.19 4.21
C ASP A 88 10.99 16.17 5.06
N SER A 89 11.49 15.84 6.25
CA SER A 89 10.81 14.89 7.15
C SER A 89 9.42 15.32 7.60
N TYR A 90 9.05 16.60 7.47
CA TYR A 90 7.71 17.09 7.76
C TYR A 90 6.87 17.08 6.48
N ALA A 91 7.44 17.59 5.39
CA ALA A 91 6.81 17.63 4.08
C ALA A 91 6.41 16.23 3.60
N THR A 92 7.27 15.22 3.73
CA THR A 92 7.02 13.84 3.26
C THR A 92 6.25 12.98 4.26
N SER A 93 5.98 13.45 5.48
CA SER A 93 5.46 12.56 6.53
C SER A 93 4.09 11.93 6.21
N LEU A 94 3.23 12.62 5.45
CA LEU A 94 1.97 12.06 4.94
C LEU A 94 2.25 10.94 3.93
N TRP A 95 3.10 11.22 2.94
CA TRP A 95 3.57 10.26 1.95
C TRP A 95 4.13 8.97 2.57
N ASP A 96 5.04 9.13 3.52
CA ASP A 96 5.76 8.04 4.20
C ASP A 96 4.82 7.11 4.98
N ARG A 97 3.63 7.60 5.36
CA ARG A 97 2.62 6.81 6.07
C ARG A 97 1.58 6.25 5.11
N TYR A 98 1.04 7.07 4.21
CA TYR A 98 -0.09 6.70 3.37
C TYR A 98 0.24 5.62 2.34
N TYR A 99 1.39 5.70 1.67
CA TYR A 99 1.74 4.70 0.66
C TYR A 99 1.83 3.26 1.21
N PRO A 100 2.57 3.00 2.31
CA PRO A 100 2.67 1.64 2.85
C PRO A 100 1.42 1.18 3.61
N SER A 101 0.51 2.08 4.02
CA SER A 101 -0.73 1.74 4.71
C SER A 101 -1.98 1.95 3.84
N ALA A 102 -2.53 3.16 3.82
CA ALA A 102 -3.83 3.47 3.22
C ALA A 102 -3.89 3.15 1.72
N VAL A 103 -2.88 3.54 0.93
CA VAL A 103 -2.80 3.26 -0.51
C VAL A 103 -2.69 1.76 -0.76
N LYS A 104 -1.75 1.08 -0.09
CA LYS A 104 -1.63 -0.38 -0.22
C LYS A 104 -2.95 -1.09 0.14
N GLY A 105 -3.57 -0.69 1.25
CA GLY A 105 -4.80 -1.29 1.73
C GLY A 105 -5.97 -1.11 0.77
N ILE A 106 -6.17 0.09 0.23
CA ILE A 106 -7.31 0.36 -0.64
C ILE A 106 -7.17 -0.31 -2.01
N GLU A 107 -5.97 -0.36 -2.58
CA GLU A 107 -5.71 -1.03 -3.87
C GLU A 107 -5.88 -2.55 -3.74
N ASP A 108 -5.45 -3.15 -2.62
CA ASP A 108 -5.66 -4.57 -2.32
C ASP A 108 -7.15 -4.90 -2.14
N ILE A 109 -7.92 -4.05 -1.45
CA ILE A 109 -9.38 -4.22 -1.30
C ILE A 109 -10.10 -4.15 -2.65
N ILE A 110 -9.77 -3.16 -3.48
CA ILE A 110 -10.38 -3.01 -4.80
C ILE A 110 -10.04 -4.19 -5.71
N GLN A 111 -8.80 -4.68 -5.64
CA GLN A 111 -8.41 -5.88 -6.39
C GLN A 111 -9.19 -7.11 -5.91
N GLN A 112 -9.29 -7.33 -4.60
CA GLN A 112 -10.07 -8.42 -4.04
C GLN A 112 -11.54 -8.37 -4.50
N PHE A 113 -12.18 -7.20 -4.47
CA PHE A 113 -13.55 -7.09 -4.96
C PHE A 113 -13.69 -7.36 -6.45
N LYS A 114 -12.70 -6.97 -7.28
CA LYS A 114 -12.69 -7.34 -8.70
C LYS A 114 -12.61 -8.85 -8.89
N ASP A 115 -11.75 -9.53 -8.13
CA ASP A 115 -11.57 -10.98 -8.20
C ASP A 115 -12.83 -11.72 -7.72
N GLU A 116 -13.56 -11.16 -6.75
CA GLU A 116 -14.84 -11.67 -6.24
C GLU A 116 -16.04 -11.29 -7.13
N GLY A 117 -15.86 -10.45 -8.14
CA GLY A 117 -16.94 -9.92 -8.98
C GLY A 117 -17.89 -8.96 -8.26
N ASN A 118 -17.46 -8.39 -7.12
CA ASN A 118 -18.24 -7.45 -6.34
C ASN A 118 -18.22 -6.06 -6.99
N SER A 119 -19.38 -5.66 -7.52
CA SER A 119 -19.64 -4.34 -8.10
C SER A 119 -20.72 -3.57 -7.33
N GLY A 120 -21.07 -4.04 -6.12
CA GLY A 120 -22.12 -3.44 -5.30
C GLY A 120 -21.65 -2.24 -4.47
N SER A 121 -22.45 -1.88 -3.46
CA SER A 121 -22.19 -0.73 -2.58
C SER A 121 -20.82 -0.76 -1.91
N GLU A 122 -20.28 -1.94 -1.60
CA GLU A 122 -18.96 -2.08 -0.96
C GLU A 122 -17.82 -1.63 -1.89
N MET A 123 -17.92 -1.94 -3.19
CA MET A 123 -17.00 -1.42 -4.20
C MET A 123 -17.12 0.10 -4.29
N GLY A 124 -18.34 0.64 -4.34
CA GLY A 124 -18.55 2.10 -4.34
C GLY A 124 -17.90 2.79 -3.12
N MET A 125 -18.07 2.22 -1.93
CA MET A 125 -17.43 2.71 -0.71
C MET A 125 -15.88 2.68 -0.80
N ALA A 126 -15.31 1.60 -1.34
CA ALA A 126 -13.87 1.50 -1.54
C ALA A 126 -13.34 2.55 -2.53
N ARG A 127 -14.06 2.81 -3.63
CA ARG A 127 -13.69 3.82 -4.63
C ARG A 127 -13.71 5.23 -4.06
N ILE A 128 -14.75 5.57 -3.28
CA ILE A 128 -14.83 6.87 -2.59
C ILE A 128 -13.64 7.04 -1.63
N LEU A 129 -13.32 6.01 -0.84
CA LEU A 129 -12.18 6.07 0.07
C LEU A 129 -10.84 6.19 -0.69
N ARG A 130 -10.69 5.48 -1.82
CA ARG A 130 -9.52 5.60 -2.71
C ARG A 130 -9.33 7.04 -3.18
N VAL A 131 -10.40 7.66 -3.66
CA VAL A 131 -10.40 9.08 -4.09
C VAL A 131 -9.96 9.98 -2.93
N PHE A 132 -10.52 9.81 -1.74
CA PHE A 132 -10.16 10.62 -0.57
C PHE A 132 -8.67 10.47 -0.19
N ILE A 133 -8.12 9.25 -0.25
CA ILE A 133 -6.71 8.98 0.02
C ILE A 133 -5.83 9.74 -0.97
N TYR A 134 -6.05 9.56 -2.28
CA TYR A 134 -5.19 10.17 -3.29
C TYR A 134 -5.34 11.67 -3.40
N HIS A 135 -6.55 12.22 -3.23
CA HIS A 135 -6.79 13.67 -3.15
C HIS A 135 -5.87 14.33 -2.11
N ARG A 136 -5.78 13.76 -0.90
CA ARG A 136 -4.89 14.30 0.15
C ARG A 136 -3.41 14.27 -0.24
N ILE A 137 -2.97 13.22 -0.92
CA ILE A 137 -1.58 13.08 -1.34
C ILE A 137 -1.27 14.06 -2.48
N THR A 138 -2.10 14.10 -3.53
CA THR A 138 -1.82 14.95 -4.69
C THR A 138 -1.92 16.43 -4.34
N ASP A 139 -2.86 16.86 -3.49
CA ASP A 139 -2.94 18.27 -3.06
C ASP A 139 -1.71 18.73 -2.29
N THR A 140 -1.01 17.80 -1.63
CA THR A 140 0.21 18.09 -0.89
C THR A 140 1.47 18.06 -1.79
N HIS A 141 1.46 17.25 -2.86
CA HIS A 141 2.68 16.85 -3.57
C HIS A 141 2.68 17.11 -5.08
N GLY A 142 1.53 17.40 -5.70
CA GLY A 142 1.41 17.52 -7.16
C GLY A 142 1.29 16.15 -7.83
N ASP A 143 2.17 15.91 -8.80
CA ASP A 143 2.26 14.63 -9.51
C ASP A 143 2.75 13.53 -8.58
N ILE A 144 2.07 12.37 -8.60
CA ILE A 144 2.31 11.28 -7.65
C ILE A 144 2.07 9.90 -8.28
N PRO A 145 2.62 8.81 -7.71
CA PRO A 145 2.18 7.46 -8.04
C PRO A 145 0.70 7.26 -7.73
N TYR A 146 -0.08 6.95 -8.78
CA TYR A 146 -1.53 6.79 -8.71
C TYR A 146 -2.00 5.52 -9.43
N SER A 147 -1.93 5.48 -10.76
CA SER A 147 -2.46 4.37 -11.58
C SER A 147 -1.70 3.05 -11.40
N GLU A 148 -0.45 3.11 -10.97
CA GLU A 148 0.42 1.96 -10.72
C GLU A 148 0.71 1.74 -9.22
N ALA A 149 0.22 2.63 -8.35
CA ALA A 149 0.53 2.59 -6.93
C ALA A 149 -0.17 1.41 -6.23
N GLY A 150 0.47 0.88 -5.18
CA GLY A 150 -0.08 -0.22 -4.35
C GLY A 150 -0.04 -1.61 -5.00
N LYS A 151 0.41 -1.73 -6.26
CA LYS A 151 0.34 -2.99 -7.03
C LYS A 151 1.50 -3.97 -6.84
N GLY A 152 2.44 -3.68 -5.95
CA GLY A 152 3.64 -4.53 -5.76
C GLY A 152 3.34 -6.00 -5.44
N TYR A 153 2.25 -6.30 -4.72
CA TYR A 153 1.81 -7.68 -4.45
C TYR A 153 0.80 -8.22 -5.47
N ILE A 154 0.21 -7.35 -6.29
CA ILE A 154 -0.84 -7.69 -7.27
C ILE A 154 -0.19 -8.10 -8.60
N ASP A 155 0.72 -7.28 -9.13
CA ASP A 155 1.35 -7.49 -10.44
C ASP A 155 2.89 -7.36 -10.43
N GLY A 156 3.50 -7.10 -9.27
CA GLY A 156 4.95 -6.95 -9.13
C GLY A 156 5.48 -5.55 -9.42
N THR A 157 4.63 -4.53 -9.57
CA THR A 157 5.07 -3.15 -9.79
C THR A 157 5.69 -2.54 -8.52
N LEU A 158 7.02 -2.53 -8.45
CA LEU A 158 7.77 -2.00 -7.29
C LEU A 158 8.21 -0.54 -7.46
N LYS A 159 8.16 0.00 -8.68
CA LYS A 159 8.56 1.37 -9.03
C LYS A 159 7.46 2.03 -9.86
N PRO A 160 6.33 2.38 -9.25
CA PRO A 160 5.22 2.96 -9.98
C PRO A 160 5.61 4.32 -10.57
N LYS A 161 5.13 4.59 -11.79
CA LYS A 161 5.28 5.92 -12.41
C LYS A 161 4.54 6.99 -11.62
N TYR A 162 4.92 8.25 -11.85
CA TYR A 162 4.19 9.41 -11.36
C TYR A 162 3.20 9.83 -12.44
N ASP A 163 1.94 9.95 -12.07
CA ASP A 163 0.90 10.48 -12.94
C ASP A 163 0.74 11.97 -12.69
N ALA A 164 0.38 12.71 -13.75
CA ALA A 164 0.13 14.14 -13.66
C ALA A 164 -1.08 14.41 -12.77
N GLN A 165 -1.01 15.44 -11.91
CA GLN A 165 -2.11 15.82 -11.03
C GLN A 165 -3.43 16.04 -11.78
N GLN A 166 -3.37 16.60 -12.99
CA GLN A 166 -4.56 16.78 -13.84
C GLN A 166 -5.22 15.43 -14.17
N ASP A 167 -4.46 14.44 -14.60
CA ASP A 167 -4.98 13.12 -14.97
C ASP A 167 -5.55 12.39 -13.75
N ILE A 168 -4.89 12.54 -12.59
CA ILE A 168 -5.36 12.00 -11.31
C ILE A 168 -6.74 12.58 -10.95
N TYR A 169 -6.92 13.90 -11.07
CA TYR A 169 -8.21 14.54 -10.78
C TYR A 169 -9.31 14.10 -11.73
N MET A 170 -9.01 13.95 -13.02
CA MET A 170 -9.98 13.45 -14.00
C MET A 170 -10.41 12.02 -13.69
N ASP A 171 -9.48 11.15 -13.30
CA ASP A 171 -9.81 9.78 -12.89
C ASP A 171 -10.59 9.77 -11.56
N MET A 172 -10.23 10.60 -10.58
CA MET A 172 -10.96 10.68 -9.32
C MET A 172 -12.43 11.08 -9.49
N LEU A 173 -12.74 12.01 -10.40
CA LEU A 173 -14.12 12.39 -10.70
C LEU A 173 -14.91 11.22 -11.31
N LYS A 174 -14.30 10.53 -12.29
CA LYS A 174 -14.87 9.32 -12.87
C LYS A 174 -15.08 8.21 -11.82
N GLU A 175 -14.11 8.02 -10.93
CA GLU A 175 -14.16 7.04 -9.86
C GLU A 175 -15.35 7.31 -8.91
N LEU A 176 -15.65 8.58 -8.63
CA LEU A 176 -16.81 8.98 -7.82
C LEU A 176 -18.14 8.77 -8.55
N GLU A 177 -18.22 9.06 -9.86
CA GLU A 177 -19.44 8.83 -10.66
C GLU A 177 -19.80 7.35 -10.72
N GLU A 178 -18.83 6.51 -11.04
CA GLU A 178 -18.99 5.06 -11.09
C GLU A 178 -19.20 4.45 -9.69
N ALA A 179 -18.81 5.12 -8.61
CA ALA A 179 -19.08 4.65 -7.24
C ALA A 179 -20.55 4.80 -6.83
N VAL A 180 -21.32 5.65 -7.53
CA VAL A 180 -22.74 5.93 -7.24
C VAL A 180 -23.70 5.45 -8.35
N ALA A 181 -23.16 4.88 -9.43
CA ALA A 181 -23.91 4.34 -10.56
C ALA A 181 -24.54 2.97 -10.23
#